data_AF-A0A1B3NBU9-F1
#
_entry.id   AF-A0A1B3NBU9-F1
#
_cell.length_a   1.000
_cell.length_b   1.000
_cell.length_c   1.000
_cell.angle_alpha   90.00
_cell.angle_beta   90.00
_cell.angle_gamma   90.00
#
_symmetry.space_group_name_H-M   'P 1'
#
loop_
_entity.id
_entity.type
_entity.pdbx_description
1 polymer ?
#
loop_
_entity_poly.entity_id
_entity_poly.type
_entity_poly.pdbx_seq_one_letter_code
_entity_poly.pdbx_strand_id
1 'polypeptide(L)'
;MEGTRTKPKAEIVPLSEKERIELGGYYGPSYLHGHCVPLALALSRSTGKPLVAVRRRGGTLVHAGIRTGVKQFRDVRGPLDEAQFVAPYLSAGPLAVEDVSEQELLKEAPTSEEMVERATRHLTELFDDLPVTHEKDEKLRGFLVALGELCREHGYWLRGDTKSSIVLYEAYGEEAGYRASHVPGGTMHLERILDGGFPFPTADSN
;
A
#
# COMPACT_ATOMS: atom_id res chain seq x y z
N MET A 1 41.54 -14.88 12.17
CA MET A 1 40.15 -15.38 12.12
C MET A 1 39.31 -14.22 11.63
N GLU A 2 39.02 -14.18 10.33
CA GLU A 2 38.08 -13.22 9.76
C GLU A 2 36.68 -13.59 10.22
N GLY A 3 36.12 -12.80 11.13
CA GLY A 3 34.71 -12.89 11.47
C GLY A 3 33.91 -12.52 10.23
N THR A 4 33.15 -13.45 9.69
CA THR A 4 32.18 -13.21 8.64
C THR A 4 31.16 -12.18 9.14
N ARG A 5 31.39 -10.90 8.82
CA ARG A 5 30.40 -9.83 9.00
C ARG A 5 29.19 -10.18 8.13
N THR A 6 28.15 -10.70 8.77
CA THR A 6 26.84 -10.89 8.16
C THR A 6 26.37 -9.55 7.61
N LYS A 7 26.14 -9.48 6.30
CA LYS A 7 25.64 -8.27 5.63
C LYS A 7 24.36 -7.80 6.34
N PRO A 8 24.21 -6.50 6.66
CA PRO A 8 22.98 -5.99 7.24
C PRO A 8 21.84 -6.22 6.26
N LYS A 9 20.86 -7.01 6.70
CA LYS A 9 19.68 -7.32 5.91
C LYS A 9 18.64 -6.25 6.22
N ALA A 10 18.32 -5.41 5.24
CA ALA A 10 17.17 -4.52 5.36
C ALA A 10 15.92 -5.39 5.61
N GLU A 11 15.29 -5.19 6.76
CA GLU A 11 14.03 -5.80 7.16
C GLU A 11 12.90 -4.82 6.87
N ILE A 12 11.93 -5.26 6.09
CA ILE A 12 10.71 -4.50 5.79
C ILE A 12 9.63 -5.03 6.73
N VAL A 13 9.17 -4.19 7.64
CA VAL A 13 8.10 -4.55 8.58
C VAL A 13 6.74 -4.24 7.94
N PRO A 14 5.82 -5.22 7.84
CA PRO A 14 4.48 -4.97 7.34
C PRO A 14 3.68 -4.10 8.32
N LEU A 15 2.68 -3.38 7.80
CA LEU A 15 1.76 -2.59 8.63
C LEU A 15 1.08 -3.48 9.69
N SER A 16 0.84 -2.94 10.88
CA SER A 16 -0.01 -3.56 11.88
C SER A 16 -1.49 -3.50 11.48
N GLU A 17 -2.32 -4.35 12.10
CA GLU A 17 -3.78 -4.34 11.88
C GLU A 17 -4.40 -2.97 12.21
N LYS A 18 -3.94 -2.33 13.30
CA LYS A 18 -4.40 -0.99 13.69
C LYS A 18 -4.12 0.06 12.61
N GLU A 19 -2.91 0.05 12.05
CA GLU A 19 -2.52 0.99 10.99
C GLU A 19 -3.34 0.75 9.71
N ARG A 20 -3.62 -0.52 9.37
CA ARG A 20 -4.49 -0.86 8.23
C ARG A 20 -5.92 -0.34 8.43
N ILE A 21 -6.48 -0.45 9.64
CA ILE A 21 -7.82 0.09 9.95
C ILE A 21 -7.84 1.62 9.80
N GLU A 22 -6.81 2.32 10.31
CA GLU A 22 -6.69 3.77 10.16
C GLU A 22 -6.60 4.18 8.68
N LEU A 23 -5.82 3.45 7.88
CA LEU A 23 -5.74 3.59 6.42
C LEU A 23 -7.07 3.35 5.71
N GLY A 24 -7.79 2.30 6.10
CA GLY A 24 -9.14 2.02 5.61
C GLY A 24 -10.10 3.18 5.86
N GLY A 25 -10.00 3.82 7.02
CA GLY A 25 -10.75 5.04 7.33
C GLY A 25 -10.38 6.23 6.45
N TYR A 26 -9.09 6.37 6.11
CA TYR A 26 -8.61 7.44 5.23
C TYR A 26 -9.06 7.25 3.77
N TYR A 27 -8.94 6.03 3.25
CA TYR A 27 -9.29 5.68 1.88
C TYR A 27 -10.78 5.46 1.65
N GLY A 28 -11.52 5.09 2.70
CA GLY A 28 -12.94 4.79 2.68
C GLY A 28 -13.77 5.83 1.94
N PRO A 29 -13.79 7.11 2.38
CA PRO A 29 -14.62 8.14 1.75
C PRO A 29 -14.34 8.31 0.24
N SER A 30 -13.08 8.25 -0.17
CA SER A 30 -12.68 8.41 -1.58
C SER A 30 -13.13 7.24 -2.45
N TYR A 31 -12.94 6.00 -2.00
CA TYR A 31 -13.30 4.82 -2.78
C TYR A 31 -14.77 4.42 -2.65
N LEU A 32 -15.45 4.79 -1.56
CA LEU A 32 -16.87 4.49 -1.39
C LEU A 32 -17.75 5.39 -2.29
N HIS A 33 -17.32 6.62 -2.58
CA HIS A 33 -18.16 7.62 -3.25
C HIS A 33 -17.58 8.23 -4.54
N GLY A 34 -16.29 8.06 -4.85
CA GLY A 34 -15.66 8.68 -6.02
C GLY A 34 -14.86 7.71 -6.89
N HIS A 35 -14.00 6.89 -6.28
CA HIS A 35 -13.02 6.07 -6.99
C HIS A 35 -13.32 4.56 -6.93
N CYS A 36 -14.57 4.18 -6.65
CA CYS A 36 -14.96 2.76 -6.54
C CYS A 36 -14.61 1.93 -7.78
N VAL A 37 -14.73 2.50 -8.98
CA VAL A 37 -14.44 1.79 -10.24
C VAL A 37 -12.97 1.42 -10.38
N PRO A 38 -11.99 2.35 -10.28
CA PRO A 38 -10.58 1.97 -10.31
C PRO A 38 -10.20 0.91 -9.28
N LEU A 39 -10.78 0.97 -8.07
CA LEU A 39 -10.54 -0.03 -7.04
C LEU A 39 -11.16 -1.40 -7.38
N ALA A 40 -12.39 -1.43 -7.88
CA ALA A 40 -13.04 -2.65 -8.32
C ALA A 40 -12.26 -3.33 -9.45
N LEU A 41 -11.78 -2.55 -10.43
CA LEU A 41 -10.90 -3.03 -11.50
C LEU A 41 -9.61 -3.61 -10.93
N ALA A 42 -8.94 -2.89 -10.02
CA ALA A 42 -7.72 -3.36 -9.38
C ALA A 42 -7.96 -4.67 -8.59
N LEU A 43 -9.08 -4.78 -7.86
CA LEU A 43 -9.47 -5.98 -7.12
C LEU A 43 -9.72 -7.15 -8.06
N SER A 44 -10.49 -6.94 -9.12
CA SER A 44 -10.82 -7.96 -10.12
C SER A 44 -9.56 -8.49 -10.80
N ARG A 45 -8.71 -7.60 -11.30
CA ARG A 45 -7.44 -7.97 -11.96
C ARG A 45 -6.48 -8.70 -11.03
N SER A 46 -6.43 -8.33 -9.74
CA SER A 46 -5.54 -8.96 -8.75
C SER A 46 -6.03 -10.33 -8.26
N THR A 47 -7.34 -10.58 -8.27
CA THR A 47 -7.94 -11.78 -7.67
C THR A 47 -8.58 -12.74 -8.68
N GLY A 48 -8.77 -12.28 -9.92
CA GLY A 48 -9.55 -12.98 -10.95
C GLY A 48 -11.05 -13.08 -10.64
N LYS A 49 -11.55 -12.30 -9.67
CA LYS A 49 -12.97 -12.35 -9.25
C LYS A 49 -13.84 -11.46 -10.13
N PRO A 50 -15.10 -11.86 -10.40
CA PRO A 50 -15.98 -11.08 -11.27
C PRO A 50 -16.34 -9.73 -10.64
N LEU A 51 -16.38 -8.71 -11.49
CA LEU A 51 -16.82 -7.36 -11.15
C LEU A 51 -18.33 -7.35 -10.91
N VAL A 52 -18.75 -6.50 -9.97
CA VAL A 52 -20.16 -6.22 -9.74
C VAL A 52 -20.41 -4.72 -9.70
N ALA A 53 -21.58 -4.33 -10.19
CA ALA A 53 -22.09 -2.97 -10.12
C ALA A 53 -23.33 -2.92 -9.22
N VAL A 54 -23.42 -1.89 -8.39
CA VAL A 54 -24.65 -1.48 -7.72
C VAL A 54 -25.29 -0.38 -8.56
N ARG A 55 -26.52 -0.60 -9.00
CA ARG A 55 -27.26 0.34 -9.84
C ARG A 55 -28.57 0.77 -9.22
N ARG A 56 -29.00 1.99 -9.52
CA ARG A 56 -30.38 2.42 -9.25
C ARG A 56 -31.33 1.84 -10.30
N ARG A 57 -32.61 1.79 -9.94
CA ARG A 57 -33.70 1.60 -10.90
C ARG A 57 -33.65 2.72 -11.97
N GLY A 58 -33.23 2.37 -13.18
CA GLY A 58 -32.90 3.33 -14.25
C GLY A 58 -31.49 3.16 -14.83
N GLY A 59 -30.67 2.28 -14.25
CA GLY A 59 -29.38 1.85 -14.82
C GLY A 59 -28.18 2.66 -14.36
N THR A 60 -28.35 3.74 -13.59
CA THR A 60 -27.23 4.56 -13.11
C THR A 60 -26.36 3.80 -12.11
N LEU A 61 -25.06 3.69 -12.42
CA LEU A 61 -24.03 3.16 -11.51
C LEU A 61 -23.92 4.02 -10.24
N VAL A 62 -23.90 3.35 -9.09
CA VAL A 62 -23.74 3.99 -7.76
C VAL A 62 -22.45 3.53 -7.08
N HIS A 63 -22.11 2.25 -7.26
CA HIS A 63 -20.90 1.67 -6.68
C HIS A 63 -20.43 0.47 -7.50
N ALA A 64 -19.16 0.12 -7.36
CA ALA A 64 -18.56 -1.04 -7.98
C ALA A 64 -17.65 -1.77 -6.99
N GLY A 65 -17.60 -3.10 -7.11
CA GLY A 65 -16.74 -3.97 -6.31
C GLY A 65 -16.51 -5.30 -7.02
N ILE A 66 -16.15 -6.34 -6.27
CA ILE A 66 -16.05 -7.71 -6.78
C ILE A 66 -16.96 -8.66 -6.01
N ARG A 67 -17.37 -9.76 -6.64
CA ARG A 67 -18.08 -10.86 -6.00
C ARG A 67 -17.09 -11.95 -5.58
N THR A 68 -17.05 -12.23 -4.28
CA THR A 68 -16.14 -13.23 -3.69
C THR A 68 -16.81 -14.59 -3.48
N GLY A 69 -18.14 -14.63 -3.43
CA GLY A 69 -18.96 -15.83 -3.27
C GLY A 69 -20.46 -15.56 -3.48
N VAL A 70 -21.32 -16.51 -3.11
CA VAL A 70 -22.77 -16.34 -3.20
C VAL A 70 -23.20 -15.25 -2.20
N LYS A 71 -23.71 -14.12 -2.72
CA LYS A 71 -24.07 -12.92 -1.94
C LYS A 71 -22.94 -12.37 -1.06
N GLN A 72 -21.69 -12.66 -1.43
CA GLN A 72 -20.50 -12.13 -0.78
C GLN A 72 -19.76 -11.23 -1.75
N PHE A 73 -19.38 -10.06 -1.25
CA PHE A 73 -18.81 -8.97 -2.01
C PHE A 73 -17.56 -8.43 -1.32
N ARG A 74 -16.77 -7.67 -2.07
CA ARG A 74 -15.64 -6.92 -1.51
C ARG A 74 -15.53 -5.57 -2.19
N ASP A 75 -15.35 -4.53 -1.37
CA ASP A 75 -14.93 -3.19 -1.76
C ASP A 75 -13.84 -2.68 -0.80
N VAL A 76 -13.62 -1.36 -0.75
CA VAL A 76 -12.63 -0.71 0.15
C VAL A 76 -12.79 -1.09 1.63
N ARG A 77 -13.99 -1.48 2.06
CA ARG A 77 -14.31 -1.87 3.44
C ARG A 77 -13.95 -3.32 3.75
N GLY A 78 -13.54 -4.09 2.76
CA GLY A 78 -13.22 -5.51 2.91
C GLY A 78 -14.39 -6.44 2.57
N PRO A 79 -14.42 -7.67 3.12
CA PRO A 79 -15.46 -8.65 2.87
C PRO A 79 -16.81 -8.20 3.45
N LEU A 80 -17.86 -8.27 2.63
CA LEU A 80 -19.21 -7.81 2.97
C LEU A 80 -20.25 -8.82 2.49
N ASP A 81 -21.35 -8.94 3.23
CA ASP A 81 -22.59 -9.51 2.68
C ASP A 81 -23.33 -8.49 1.78
N GLU A 82 -24.36 -8.95 1.07
CA GLU A 82 -25.15 -8.09 0.18
C GLU A 82 -25.77 -6.88 0.88
N ALA A 83 -26.29 -7.05 2.10
CA ALA A 83 -26.96 -5.99 2.85
C ALA A 83 -25.96 -4.90 3.23
N GLN A 84 -24.78 -5.29 3.72
CA GLN A 84 -23.68 -4.39 4.04
C GLN A 84 -23.12 -3.69 2.80
N PHE A 85 -23.03 -4.41 1.68
CA PHE A 85 -22.52 -3.90 0.41
C PHE A 85 -23.38 -2.72 -0.09
N VAL A 86 -24.71 -2.87 -0.06
CA VAL A 86 -25.64 -1.84 -0.55
C VAL A 86 -26.05 -0.79 0.49
N ALA A 87 -25.86 -1.06 1.78
CA ALA A 87 -26.31 -0.20 2.89
C ALA A 87 -26.02 1.30 2.73
N PRO A 88 -24.81 1.73 2.29
CA PRO A 88 -24.50 3.15 2.13
C PRO A 88 -25.37 3.87 1.09
N TYR A 89 -26.01 3.12 0.21
CA TYR A 89 -26.70 3.64 -0.97
C TYR A 89 -28.22 3.49 -0.89
N LEU A 90 -28.77 2.92 0.18
CA LEU A 90 -30.21 2.65 0.31
C LEU A 90 -31.08 3.92 0.24
N SER A 91 -30.54 5.07 0.68
CA SER A 91 -31.22 6.37 0.57
C SER A 91 -31.45 6.82 -0.88
N ALA A 92 -30.76 6.21 -1.84
CA ALA A 92 -30.85 6.52 -3.26
C ALA A 92 -32.04 5.85 -3.98
N GLY A 93 -32.82 5.03 -3.28
CA GLY A 93 -33.98 4.30 -3.83
C GLY A 93 -33.69 2.81 -4.08
N PRO A 94 -34.54 2.11 -4.84
CA PRO A 94 -34.36 0.68 -5.12
C PRO A 94 -33.06 0.41 -5.89
N LEU A 95 -32.28 -0.56 -5.40
CA LEU A 95 -30.98 -0.93 -5.93
C LEU A 95 -31.00 -2.35 -6.52
N ALA A 96 -30.18 -2.56 -7.55
CA ALA A 96 -29.87 -3.88 -8.10
C ALA A 96 -28.35 -4.10 -8.04
N VAL A 97 -27.94 -5.32 -7.69
CA VAL A 97 -26.54 -5.75 -7.73
C VAL A 97 -26.40 -6.77 -8.84
N GLU A 98 -25.59 -6.46 -9.84
CA GLU A 98 -25.41 -7.31 -11.02
C GLU A 98 -23.94 -7.47 -11.37
N ASP A 99 -23.61 -8.60 -12.01
CA ASP A 99 -22.29 -8.83 -12.56
C ASP A 99 -22.12 -7.95 -13.80
N VAL A 100 -20.93 -7.36 -13.97
CA VAL A 100 -20.64 -6.42 -15.06
C VAL A 100 -19.28 -6.73 -15.67
N SER A 101 -19.12 -6.50 -16.97
CA SER A 101 -17.80 -6.59 -17.59
C SER A 101 -16.96 -5.34 -17.32
N GLU A 102 -15.64 -5.48 -17.39
CA GLU A 102 -14.72 -4.34 -17.30
C GLU A 102 -15.04 -3.28 -18.39
N GLN A 103 -15.36 -3.73 -19.62
CA GLN A 103 -15.70 -2.83 -20.72
C GLN A 103 -16.98 -2.04 -20.48
N GLU A 104 -18.00 -2.63 -19.87
CA GLU A 104 -19.23 -1.91 -19.51
C GLU A 104 -18.97 -0.88 -18.41
N LEU A 105 -18.21 -1.27 -17.38
CA LEU A 105 -17.89 -0.37 -16.27
C LEU A 105 -17.07 0.85 -16.73
N LEU A 106 -16.11 0.64 -17.64
CA LEU A 106 -15.28 1.70 -18.22
C LEU A 106 -16.06 2.66 -19.14
N LYS A 107 -17.15 2.21 -19.77
CA LYS A 107 -18.02 3.08 -20.58
C LYS A 107 -18.79 4.08 -19.72
N GLU A 108 -19.16 3.68 -18.51
CA GLU A 108 -19.97 4.51 -17.61
C GLU A 108 -19.14 5.41 -16.73
N ALA A 109 -17.98 4.91 -16.30
CA ALA A 109 -17.04 5.65 -15.46
C ALA A 109 -15.65 5.57 -16.10
N PRO A 110 -15.33 6.52 -17.01
CA PRO A 110 -14.02 6.57 -17.64
C PRO A 110 -12.91 6.55 -16.60
N THR A 111 -12.11 5.49 -16.63
CA THR A 111 -11.04 5.25 -15.67
C THR A 111 -9.75 5.03 -16.44
N SER A 112 -8.70 5.79 -16.12
CA SER A 112 -7.40 5.61 -16.73
C SER A 112 -6.64 4.46 -16.05
N GLU A 113 -5.71 3.84 -16.77
CA GLU A 113 -4.81 2.83 -16.20
C GLU A 113 -4.01 3.37 -15.01
N GLU A 114 -3.61 4.65 -15.03
CA GLU A 114 -2.92 5.28 -13.89
C GLU A 114 -3.76 5.28 -12.61
N MET A 115 -5.09 5.45 -12.72
CA MET A 115 -5.99 5.38 -11.57
C MET A 115 -6.10 3.95 -11.03
N VAL A 116 -6.13 2.96 -11.92
CA VAL A 116 -6.15 1.54 -11.54
C VAL A 116 -4.83 1.16 -10.86
N GLU A 117 -3.69 1.53 -11.44
CA GLU A 117 -2.37 1.31 -10.82
C GLU A 117 -2.25 1.97 -9.45
N ARG A 118 -2.77 3.18 -9.29
CA ARG A 118 -2.82 3.87 -8.00
C ARG A 118 -3.70 3.12 -7.01
N ALA A 119 -4.86 2.61 -7.42
CA ALA A 119 -5.72 1.80 -6.59
C ALA A 119 -5.06 0.45 -6.22
N THR A 120 -4.35 -0.19 -7.14
CA THR A 120 -3.58 -1.42 -6.89
C THR A 120 -2.54 -1.21 -5.80
N ARG A 121 -1.84 -0.06 -5.77
CA ARG A 121 -0.91 0.27 -4.68
C ARG A 121 -1.60 0.37 -3.33
N HIS A 122 -2.80 0.95 -3.28
CA HIS A 122 -3.55 1.04 -2.02
C HIS A 122 -4.14 -0.30 -1.61
N LEU A 123 -4.49 -1.20 -2.55
CA LEU A 123 -5.02 -2.52 -2.24
C LEU A 123 -4.07 -3.36 -1.39
N THR A 124 -2.77 -3.32 -1.71
CA THR A 124 -1.75 -4.05 -0.94
C THR A 124 -1.52 -3.49 0.44
N GLU A 125 -1.86 -2.20 0.66
CA GLU A 125 -1.84 -1.59 2.00
C GLU A 125 -3.11 -1.93 2.80
N LEU A 126 -4.26 -2.01 2.11
CA LEU A 126 -5.59 -2.24 2.71
C LEU A 126 -5.86 -3.70 3.06
N PHE A 127 -5.38 -4.65 2.25
CA PHE A 127 -5.74 -6.06 2.35
C PHE A 127 -4.49 -6.94 2.37
N ASP A 128 -4.32 -7.69 3.46
CA ASP A 128 -3.20 -8.62 3.67
C ASP A 128 -3.39 -9.96 2.96
N ASP A 129 -4.61 -10.30 2.58
CA ASP A 129 -4.97 -11.54 1.87
C ASP A 129 -4.87 -11.43 0.34
N LEU A 130 -4.59 -10.23 -0.19
CA LEU A 130 -4.38 -10.03 -1.62
C LEU A 130 -2.95 -10.39 -2.02
N PRO A 131 -2.74 -10.92 -3.23
CA PRO A 131 -1.40 -11.16 -3.74
C PRO A 131 -0.68 -9.83 -3.85
N VAL A 132 0.20 -9.55 -2.89
CA VAL A 132 1.04 -8.36 -2.93
C VAL A 132 1.97 -8.53 -4.12
N THR A 133 1.90 -7.60 -5.06
CA THR A 133 2.91 -7.49 -6.10
C THR A 133 4.16 -6.89 -5.47
N HIS A 134 4.84 -7.71 -4.66
CA HIS A 134 6.11 -7.37 -4.01
C HIS A 134 7.22 -7.08 -5.01
N GLU A 135 7.02 -7.28 -6.31
CA GLU A 135 8.03 -7.01 -7.34
C GLU A 135 8.62 -5.60 -7.24
N LYS A 136 7.80 -4.58 -6.95
CA LYS A 136 8.31 -3.21 -6.75
C LYS A 136 9.09 -3.05 -5.45
N ASP A 137 8.60 -3.64 -4.35
CA ASP A 137 9.28 -3.59 -3.05
C ASP A 137 10.60 -4.38 -3.09
N GLU A 138 10.63 -5.51 -3.79
CA GLU A 138 11.82 -6.33 -4.04
C GLU A 138 12.82 -5.60 -4.93
N LYS A 139 12.36 -4.94 -6.01
CA LYS A 139 13.22 -4.10 -6.86
C LYS A 139 13.78 -2.91 -6.08
N LEU A 140 12.95 -2.23 -5.28
CA LEU A 140 13.37 -1.12 -4.43
C LEU A 140 14.37 -1.59 -3.38
N ARG A 141 14.11 -2.73 -2.73
CA ARG A 141 15.03 -3.36 -1.78
C ARG A 141 16.36 -3.69 -2.45
N GLY A 142 16.33 -4.32 -3.62
CA GLY A 142 17.52 -4.62 -4.40
C GLY A 142 18.31 -3.36 -4.75
N PHE A 143 17.62 -2.31 -5.18
CA PHE A 143 18.20 -1.00 -5.45
C PHE A 143 18.83 -0.36 -4.21
N LEU A 144 18.15 -0.33 -3.06
CA LEU A 144 18.66 0.25 -1.82
C LEU A 144 19.87 -0.53 -1.27
N VAL A 145 19.88 -1.85 -1.41
CA VAL A 145 21.04 -2.68 -1.05
C VAL A 145 22.23 -2.35 -1.94
N ALA A 146 22.03 -2.34 -3.26
CA ALA A 146 23.09 -2.02 -4.22
C ALA A 146 23.62 -0.59 -4.02
N LEU A 147 22.73 0.38 -3.81
CA LEU A 147 23.09 1.77 -3.52
C LEU A 147 23.86 1.86 -2.21
N GLY A 148 23.45 1.15 -1.16
CA GLY A 148 24.16 1.13 0.12
C GLY A 148 25.55 0.51 0.05
N GLU A 149 25.76 -0.48 -0.82
CA GLU A 149 27.09 -1.03 -1.10
C GLU A 149 27.96 0.00 -1.85
N LEU A 150 27.42 0.64 -2.88
CA LEU A 150 28.11 1.69 -3.64
C LEU A 150 28.48 2.90 -2.76
N CYS A 151 27.56 3.36 -1.91
CA CYS A 151 27.83 4.47 -0.99
C CYS A 151 28.97 4.11 -0.02
N ARG A 152 28.98 2.90 0.53
CA ARG A 152 30.06 2.44 1.41
C ARG A 152 31.41 2.41 0.72
N GLU A 153 31.47 1.95 -0.54
CA GLU A 153 32.71 1.97 -1.34
C GLU A 153 33.29 3.39 -1.48
N HIS A 154 32.43 4.39 -1.55
CA HIS A 154 32.81 5.79 -1.75
C HIS A 154 32.81 6.64 -0.47
N GLY A 155 32.66 6.03 0.72
CA GLY A 155 32.67 6.76 1.99
C GLY A 155 31.43 7.62 2.23
N TYR A 156 30.27 7.17 1.75
CA TYR A 156 28.97 7.80 1.98
C TYR A 156 27.98 6.87 2.69
N TRP A 157 27.01 7.47 3.37
CA TRP A 157 25.89 6.82 4.05
C TRP A 157 24.55 7.29 3.48
N LEU A 158 23.60 6.37 3.38
CA LEU A 158 22.22 6.67 2.96
C LEU A 158 21.39 7.04 4.19
N ARG A 159 20.84 8.25 4.26
CA ARG A 159 19.98 8.71 5.34
C ARG A 159 18.59 9.05 4.84
N GLY A 160 17.63 9.13 5.75
CA GLY A 160 16.30 9.65 5.46
C GLY A 160 15.86 10.58 6.59
N ASP A 161 15.92 11.88 6.33
CA ASP A 161 15.57 12.91 7.32
C ASP A 161 14.05 13.06 7.45
N THR A 162 13.32 12.54 6.46
CA THR A 162 11.87 12.48 6.41
C THR A 162 11.42 11.16 5.81
N LYS A 163 10.13 10.87 5.91
CA LYS A 163 9.51 9.68 5.33
C LYS A 163 9.69 9.61 3.79
N SER A 164 9.96 10.73 3.12
CA SER A 164 9.98 10.82 1.65
C SER A 164 11.36 11.09 1.04
N SER A 165 12.43 11.12 1.83
CA SER A 165 13.75 11.53 1.35
C SER A 165 14.82 10.48 1.57
N ILE A 166 15.71 10.35 0.58
CA ILE A 166 17.00 9.70 0.71
C ILE A 166 18.06 10.78 0.54
N VAL A 167 18.96 10.91 1.51
CA VAL A 167 20.03 11.91 1.55
C VAL A 167 21.36 11.19 1.70
N LEU A 168 22.37 11.62 0.97
CA LEU A 168 23.74 11.10 1.10
C LEU A 168 24.53 11.96 2.09
N TYR A 169 25.17 11.32 3.05
CA TYR A 169 26.07 11.96 4.01
C TYR A 169 27.46 11.34 3.94
N GLU A 170 28.49 12.12 4.17
CA GLU A 170 29.84 11.58 4.35
C GLU A 170 29.90 10.63 5.54
N ALA A 171 30.72 9.59 5.39
CA ALA A 171 30.88 8.57 6.40
C ALA A 171 31.76 9.02 7.57
N TYR A 172 31.20 8.96 8.79
CA TYR A 172 31.92 9.15 10.04
C TYR A 172 31.84 7.87 10.89
N GLY A 173 32.84 6.99 10.79
CA GLY A 173 32.90 5.73 11.55
C GLY A 173 32.15 4.57 10.90
N GLU A 174 31.86 3.53 11.70
CA GLU A 174 31.17 2.32 11.22
C GLU A 174 29.67 2.33 11.60
N GLU A 175 28.79 2.46 10.59
CA GLU A 175 27.34 2.32 10.75
C GLU A 175 26.91 0.86 10.45
N ALA A 176 26.00 0.29 11.27
CA ALA A 176 25.57 -1.10 11.15
C ALA A 176 24.45 -1.33 10.12
N GLY A 177 23.90 -0.26 9.53
CA GLY A 177 22.89 -0.31 8.47
C GLY A 177 21.61 0.46 8.77
N TYR A 178 20.52 0.06 8.11
CA TYR A 178 19.21 0.75 8.17
C TYR A 178 18.06 -0.26 8.26
N ARG A 179 17.00 0.13 8.97
CA ARG A 179 15.70 -0.53 9.00
C ARG A 179 14.72 0.28 8.15
N ALA A 180 13.92 -0.39 7.34
CA ALA A 180 12.86 0.24 6.58
C ALA A 180 11.49 -0.13 7.15
N SER A 181 10.61 0.85 7.33
CA SER A 181 9.23 0.62 7.75
C SER A 181 8.27 1.29 6.77
N HIS A 182 7.19 0.60 6.45
CA HIS A 182 6.13 1.19 5.64
C HIS A 182 5.38 2.25 6.45
N VAL A 183 5.06 3.35 5.80
CA VAL A 183 4.18 4.40 6.33
C VAL A 183 2.93 4.46 5.47
N PRO A 184 1.74 4.70 6.05
CA PRO A 184 0.53 4.99 5.29
C PRO A 184 0.73 5.93 4.09
N GLY A 185 0.24 5.53 2.92
CA GLY A 185 0.34 6.33 1.69
C GLY A 185 1.59 6.06 0.85
N GLY A 186 2.09 4.83 0.82
CA GLY A 186 3.17 4.39 -0.07
C GLY A 186 4.55 4.98 0.21
N THR A 187 4.77 5.51 1.41
CA THR A 187 5.99 6.21 1.78
C THR A 187 6.84 5.34 2.73
N MET A 188 8.16 5.32 2.57
CA MET A 188 9.07 4.42 3.30
C MET A 188 9.88 5.20 4.34
N HIS A 189 9.78 4.82 5.61
CA HIS A 189 10.59 5.39 6.68
C HIS A 189 11.86 4.57 6.90
N LEU A 190 13.03 5.22 6.88
CA LEU A 190 14.32 4.58 7.12
C LEU A 190 14.85 4.98 8.50
N GLU A 191 15.02 4.00 9.39
CA GLU A 191 15.63 4.15 10.72
C GLU A 191 17.07 3.64 10.72
N ARG A 192 17.97 4.38 11.37
CA ARG A 192 19.40 4.02 11.49
C ARG A 192 19.60 2.92 12.54
N ILE A 193 20.41 1.91 12.23
CA ILE A 193 20.95 0.96 13.21
C ILE A 193 22.41 1.34 13.49
N LEU A 194 22.68 1.79 14.71
CA LEU A 194 24.04 1.97 15.19
C LEU A 194 24.55 0.65 15.75
N ASP A 195 25.76 0.23 15.38
CA ASP A 195 26.42 -0.85 16.09
C ASP A 195 26.72 -0.35 17.50
N GLY A 196 26.09 -0.99 18.50
CA GLY A 196 26.10 -0.54 19.89
C GLY A 196 27.50 -0.57 20.49
N GLY A 197 28.25 0.52 20.30
CA GLY A 197 29.62 0.63 20.81
C GLY A 197 30.12 2.04 21.08
N PHE A 198 29.35 3.10 20.79
CA PHE A 198 29.77 4.47 21.12
C PHE A 198 28.89 5.07 22.21
N PRO A 199 29.47 5.48 23.36
CA PRO A 199 28.76 6.32 24.31
C PRO A 199 28.49 7.66 23.61
N PHE A 200 27.22 8.03 23.47
CA PHE A 200 26.90 9.42 23.15
C PHE A 200 27.46 10.29 24.28
N PRO A 201 28.23 11.36 23.99
CA PRO A 201 28.47 12.37 25.00
C PRO A 201 27.10 12.95 25.35
N THR A 202 26.66 12.73 26.59
CA THR A 202 25.55 13.49 27.15
C THR A 202 25.95 14.95 27.04
N ALA A 203 25.07 15.76 26.45
CA ALA A 203 25.27 17.19 26.37
C ALA A 203 25.36 17.74 27.79
N ASP A 204 26.58 17.99 28.26
CA ASP A 204 26.80 18.77 29.45
C ASP A 204 26.40 20.21 29.15
N SER A 205 25.41 20.64 29.92
CA SER A 205 24.91 22.01 30.03
C SER A 205 26.04 23.00 30.32
N ASN A 206 26.10 24.06 29.52
CA ASN A 206 26.59 25.38 29.92
C ASN A 206 25.52 26.42 29.56
#